data_AF-A0A938EE78-F1
#
_entry.id   AF-A0A938EE78-F1
#
_cell.length_a   1.000
_cell.length_b   1.000
_cell.length_c   1.000
_cell.angle_alpha   90.00
_cell.angle_beta   90.00
_cell.angle_gamma   90.00
#
_symmetry.space_group_name_H-M   'P 1'
#
loop_
_entity.id
_entity.type
_entity.pdbx_description
1 polymer ?
#
loop_
_entity_poly.entity_id
_entity_poly.type
_entity_poly.pdbx_seq_one_letter_code
_entity_poly.pdbx_strand_id
1 'polypeptide(L)'
;MEEREGSCRRCRVYCDWVVDPLGCFGCARLYAYDAKDGRRYVGCVEGVHGAEVDLAVLEACRDEGRPFGGIRALRAPLAVCAAQVERAYPRREPDIGCVNPEFDEPPGGGAFTVTVRDAPGPRER
;
A
#
# COMPACT_ATOMS: atom_id res chain seq x y z
N MET A 1 11.87 15.75 -8.70
CA MET A 1 11.35 14.61 -7.91
C MET A 1 10.15 14.12 -8.68
N GLU A 2 10.30 13.02 -9.41
CA GLU A 2 9.24 12.49 -10.28
C GLU A 2 8.13 11.91 -9.39
N GLU A 3 6.90 12.42 -9.55
CA GLU A 3 5.73 11.92 -8.83
C GLU A 3 5.40 10.52 -9.36
N ARG A 4 5.81 9.49 -8.61
CA ARG A 4 5.49 8.10 -8.94
C ARG A 4 3.97 7.89 -8.90
N GLU A 5 3.42 7.29 -9.95
CA GLU A 5 1.99 7.03 -10.11
C GLU A 5 1.50 5.93 -9.14
N GLY A 6 0.26 6.04 -8.64
CA GLY A 6 -0.35 5.03 -7.76
C GLY A 6 -0.73 3.72 -8.46
N SER A 7 -0.63 3.68 -9.80
CA SER A 7 -0.94 2.52 -10.63
C SER A 7 0.14 2.30 -11.70
N CYS A 8 0.60 1.07 -11.90
CA CYS A 8 1.52 0.72 -12.98
C CYS A 8 0.75 0.36 -14.26
N ARG A 9 1.07 1.04 -15.37
CA ARG A 9 0.49 0.77 -16.70
C ARG A 9 1.50 0.31 -17.76
N ARG A 10 2.74 0.00 -17.35
CA ARG A 10 3.80 -0.45 -18.28
C ARG A 10 3.68 -1.91 -18.70
N CYS A 11 2.87 -2.71 -18.02
CA CYS A 11 2.70 -4.15 -18.28
C CYS A 11 1.30 -4.47 -18.84
N ARG A 12 1.11 -5.71 -19.31
CA ARG A 12 -0.15 -6.21 -19.87
C ARG A 12 -1.27 -6.35 -18.81
N VAL A 13 -0.90 -6.40 -17.53
CA VAL A 13 -1.81 -6.37 -16.39
C VAL A 13 -1.48 -5.18 -15.50
N TYR A 14 -2.51 -4.69 -14.83
CA TYR A 14 -2.43 -3.50 -13.98
C TYR A 14 -2.16 -3.91 -12.54
N CYS A 15 -1.26 -3.21 -11.88
CA CYS A 15 -1.05 -3.34 -10.44
C CYS A 15 -1.22 -1.97 -9.82
N ASP A 16 -1.84 -1.96 -8.65
CA ASP A 16 -2.19 -0.74 -7.95
C ASP A 16 -1.55 -0.77 -6.56
N TRP A 17 -1.09 0.39 -6.10
CA TRP A 17 -0.78 0.55 -4.69
C TRP A 17 -2.08 0.54 -3.91
N VAL A 18 -2.10 -0.22 -2.82
CA VAL A 18 -3.19 -0.25 -1.86
C VAL A 18 -2.66 0.13 -0.49
N VAL A 19 -3.37 1.05 0.17
CA VAL A 19 -3.10 1.49 1.54
C VAL A 19 -4.03 0.74 2.48
N ASP A 20 -3.49 0.23 3.57
CA ASP A 20 -4.30 -0.27 4.68
C ASP A 20 -4.71 0.90 5.59
N PRO A 21 -6.01 1.25 5.66
CA PRO A 21 -6.47 2.34 6.50
C PRO A 21 -6.31 2.06 8.00
N LEU A 22 -6.22 0.79 8.43
CA LEU A 22 -5.96 0.48 9.84
C LEU A 22 -4.55 0.94 10.26
N GLY A 23 -3.58 0.85 9.35
CA GLY A 23 -2.23 1.36 9.56
C GLY A 23 -2.15 2.89 9.62
N CYS A 24 -3.22 3.61 9.27
CA CYS A 24 -3.26 5.06 9.40
C CYS A 24 -3.53 5.53 10.84
N PHE A 25 -3.95 4.66 11.77
CA PHE A 25 -4.09 5.03 13.18
C PHE A 25 -2.74 5.49 13.76
N GLY A 26 -2.68 6.75 14.20
CA GLY A 26 -1.44 7.36 14.71
C GLY A 26 -0.58 8.03 13.65
N CYS A 27 -0.96 7.98 12.38
CA CYS A 27 -0.29 8.75 11.33
C CYS A 27 -0.56 10.25 11.50
N ALA A 28 0.50 11.07 11.51
CA ALA A 28 0.39 12.53 11.64
C ALA A 28 -0.35 13.23 10.48
N ARG A 29 -0.66 12.49 9.40
CA ARG A 29 -1.35 12.97 8.21
C ARG A 29 -2.82 12.55 8.15
N LEU A 30 -3.30 11.82 9.15
CA LEU A 30 -4.70 11.44 9.25
C LEU A 30 -5.50 12.64 9.77
N TYR A 31 -6.42 13.15 8.96
CA TYR A 31 -7.41 14.12 9.43
C TYR A 31 -8.72 13.39 9.76
N ALA A 32 -9.52 14.01 10.63
CA ALA A 32 -10.86 13.55 10.95
C ALA A 32 -11.81 14.73 11.05
N TYR A 33 -13.04 14.57 10.60
CA TYR A 33 -14.09 15.59 10.70
C TYR A 33 -15.45 14.96 10.93
N ASP A 34 -16.34 15.72 11.56
CA ASP A 34 -17.73 15.35 11.79
C ASP A 34 -18.59 15.86 10.62
N ALA A 35 -19.27 14.94 9.96
CA ALA A 35 -20.20 15.24 8.88
C ALA A 35 -21.56 15.67 9.42
N LYS A 36 -22.37 16.30 8.55
CA LYS A 36 -23.71 16.78 8.90
C LYS A 36 -24.70 15.68 9.31
N ASP A 37 -24.42 14.44 8.92
CA ASP A 37 -25.18 13.24 9.28
C ASP A 37 -24.83 12.71 10.69
N GLY A 38 -23.89 13.35 11.39
CA GLY A 38 -23.41 12.95 12.71
C GLY A 38 -22.35 11.85 12.69
N ARG A 39 -21.92 11.39 11.50
CA ARG A 39 -20.82 10.43 11.37
C ARG A 39 -19.49 11.15 11.33
N ARG A 40 -18.45 10.48 11.82
CA ARG A 40 -17.09 10.97 11.76
C ARG A 40 -16.34 10.24 10.67
N TYR A 41 -15.74 11.00 9.75
CA TYR A 41 -14.95 10.44 8.66
C TYR A 41 -13.48 10.79 8.85
N VAL A 42 -12.61 9.90 8.38
CA VAL A 42 -11.16 10.11 8.35
C VAL A 42 -10.60 10.04 6.94
N GLY A 43 -9.54 10.82 6.69
CA GLY A 43 -8.88 10.87 5.40
C GLY A 43 -7.41 11.28 5.49
N CYS A 44 -6.73 11.29 4.35
CA CYS A 44 -5.30 11.60 4.27
C CYS A 44 -5.09 13.04 3.77
N VAL A 45 -4.40 13.89 4.54
CA VAL A 45 -4.11 15.27 4.11
C VAL A 45 -3.21 15.33 2.87
N GLU A 46 -2.37 14.32 2.65
CA GLU A 46 -1.49 14.21 1.47
C GLU A 46 -2.22 13.66 0.24
N GLY A 47 -3.50 13.26 0.38
CA GLY A 47 -4.29 12.69 -0.72
C GLY A 47 -3.72 11.39 -1.27
N VAL A 48 -3.01 10.58 -0.46
CA VAL A 48 -2.45 9.29 -0.92
C VAL A 48 -3.58 8.34 -1.36
N HIS A 49 -4.67 8.29 -0.61
CA HIS A 49 -5.92 7.69 -1.03
C HIS A 49 -7.02 8.76 -1.05
N GLY A 50 -7.96 8.63 -1.99
CA GLY A 50 -9.07 9.58 -2.12
C GLY A 50 -10.33 9.19 -1.35
N ALA A 51 -10.37 7.99 -0.76
CA ALA A 51 -11.53 7.55 0.00
C ALA A 51 -11.49 8.14 1.41
N GLU A 52 -12.60 8.73 1.82
CA GLU A 52 -12.88 9.09 3.20
C GLU A 52 -13.60 7.92 3.87
N VAL A 53 -13.09 7.48 5.01
CA VAL A 53 -13.54 6.25 5.68
C VAL A 53 -14.31 6.61 6.93
N ASP A 54 -15.45 5.95 7.16
CA ASP A 54 -16.20 6.08 8.41
C ASP A 54 -15.33 5.58 9.58
N LEU A 55 -15.07 6.46 10.54
CA LEU A 55 -14.20 6.18 11.68
C LEU A 55 -14.75 5.03 12.53
N ALA A 56 -16.06 4.96 12.74
CA ALA A 56 -16.67 3.94 13.58
C ALA A 56 -16.52 2.54 12.95
N VAL A 57 -16.62 2.45 11.61
CA VAL A 57 -16.38 1.19 10.89
C VAL A 57 -14.91 0.78 11.01
N LEU A 58 -13.99 1.73 10.89
CA LEU A 58 -12.56 1.47 10.99
C LEU A 58 -12.15 1.03 12.41
N GLU A 59 -12.69 1.69 13.44
CA GLU A 59 -12.51 1.32 14.85
C GLU A 59 -13.08 -0.09 15.12
N ALA A 60 -14.27 -0.41 14.63
CA ALA A 60 -14.83 -1.75 14.77
C ALA A 60 -13.94 -2.83 14.12
N CYS A 61 -13.37 -2.56 12.94
CA CYS A 61 -12.40 -3.48 12.32
C CYS A 61 -11.16 -3.69 13.20
N ARG A 62 -10.62 -2.61 13.77
CA ARG A 62 -9.47 -2.67 14.68
C ARG A 62 -9.77 -3.50 15.93
N ASP A 63 -10.91 -3.24 16.58
CA ASP A 63 -11.28 -3.89 17.84
C ASP A 63 -11.57 -5.38 17.65
N GLU A 64 -12.19 -5.73 16.52
CA GLU A 64 -12.45 -7.13 16.13
C GLU A 64 -11.19 -7.85 15.61
N GLY A 65 -10.09 -7.13 15.37
CA GLY A 65 -8.87 -7.68 14.79
C GLY A 65 -9.04 -8.17 13.35
N ARG A 66 -10.04 -7.64 12.63
CA ARG A 66 -10.32 -8.00 11.22
C ARG A 66 -9.71 -6.97 10.26
N PRO A 67 -9.24 -7.38 9.07
CA PRO A 67 -8.82 -6.42 8.06
C PRO A 67 -10.01 -5.57 7.60
N PHE A 68 -9.77 -4.28 7.35
CA PHE A 68 -10.75 -3.41 6.70
C PHE A 68 -10.83 -3.69 5.18
N GLY A 69 -9.68 -4.00 4.58
CA GLY A 69 -9.50 -4.09 3.13
C GLY A 69 -8.60 -2.97 2.62
N GLY A 70 -7.85 -3.23 1.56
CA GLY A 70 -6.95 -2.23 0.96
C GLY A 70 -7.75 -1.15 0.23
N ILE A 71 -7.34 0.11 0.39
CA ILE A 71 -7.85 1.24 -0.39
C ILE A 71 -6.85 1.57 -1.47
N ARG A 72 -7.29 1.59 -2.73
CA ARG A 72 -6.44 1.99 -3.85
C ARG A 72 -5.88 3.39 -3.64
N ALA A 73 -4.55 3.52 -3.78
CA ALA A 73 -3.86 4.79 -3.76
C ALA A 73 -4.06 5.56 -5.08
N LEU A 74 -4.16 6.88 -4.98
CA LEU A 74 -4.25 7.78 -6.14
C LEU A 74 -2.87 8.24 -6.63
N ARG A 75 -1.87 8.16 -5.76
CA ARG A 75 -0.47 8.54 -5.99
C ARG A 75 0.44 7.56 -5.24
N ALA A 76 1.74 7.59 -5.50
CA ALA A 76 2.68 6.79 -4.74
C ALA A 76 2.53 7.03 -3.23
N PRO A 77 2.40 5.96 -2.43
CA PRO A 77 2.38 6.08 -0.98
C PRO A 77 3.71 6.64 -0.45
N LEU A 78 3.62 7.32 0.69
CA LEU A 78 4.80 7.82 1.41
C LEU A 78 5.45 6.70 2.21
N ALA A 79 6.72 6.85 2.60
CA ALA A 79 7.45 5.86 3.39
C ALA A 79 6.77 5.51 4.73
N VAL A 80 5.96 6.42 5.26
CA VAL A 80 5.20 6.23 6.51
C VAL A 80 3.88 5.47 6.30
N CYS A 81 3.43 5.28 5.05
CA CYS A 81 2.16 4.64 4.75
C CYS A 81 2.28 3.13 4.89
N ALA A 82 1.31 2.51 5.58
CA ALA A 82 1.09 1.07 5.51
C ALA A 82 0.50 0.72 4.13
N ALA A 83 1.37 0.51 3.15
CA ALA A 83 0.98 0.30 1.77
C ALA A 83 1.73 -0.86 1.14
N GLN A 84 1.07 -1.52 0.19
CA GLN A 84 1.63 -2.63 -0.59
C GLN A 84 1.09 -2.58 -2.02
N VAL A 85 1.74 -3.29 -2.92
CA VAL A 85 1.25 -3.46 -4.29
C VAL A 85 0.28 -4.63 -4.33
N GLU A 86 -0.94 -4.39 -4.77
CA GLU A 86 -1.87 -5.45 -5.12
C GLU A 86 -1.63 -5.91 -6.55
N ARG A 87 -1.25 -7.19 -6.70
CA ARG A 87 -0.89 -7.79 -7.98
C ARG A 87 -2.08 -8.41 -8.67
N ALA A 88 -2.31 -8.04 -9.93
CA ALA A 88 -3.29 -8.72 -10.77
C ALA A 88 -2.80 -10.13 -11.17
N TYR A 89 -3.68 -11.12 -11.03
CA TYR A 89 -3.45 -12.50 -11.43
C TYR A 89 -2.16 -13.13 -10.87
N PRO A 90 -1.96 -13.20 -9.54
CA PRO A 90 -0.74 -13.73 -8.93
C PRO A 90 -0.39 -15.15 -9.41
N ARG A 91 -1.41 -15.97 -9.70
CA ARG A 91 -1.24 -17.34 -10.22
C ARG A 91 -0.76 -17.43 -11.68
N ARG A 92 -0.63 -16.31 -12.40
CA ARG A 92 -0.19 -16.24 -13.80
C ARG A 92 0.90 -15.19 -14.01
N GLU A 93 1.61 -14.83 -12.93
CA GLU A 93 2.69 -13.85 -12.99
C GLU A 93 3.75 -14.13 -14.06
N PRO A 94 4.21 -15.37 -14.29
CA PRO A 94 5.22 -15.66 -15.31
C PRO A 94 4.75 -15.36 -16.74
N ASP A 95 3.44 -15.47 -17.00
CA ASP A 95 2.88 -15.40 -18.35
C ASP A 95 2.32 -14.01 -18.69
N ILE A 96 1.70 -13.36 -17.71
CA ILE A 96 0.99 -12.08 -17.90
C ILE A 96 1.20 -11.07 -16.76
N GLY A 97 2.04 -11.36 -15.77
CA GLY A 97 2.20 -10.55 -14.56
C GLY A 97 2.75 -9.14 -14.78
N CYS A 98 2.61 -8.30 -13.75
CA CYS A 98 3.35 -7.04 -13.70
C CYS A 98 4.80 -7.35 -13.33
N VAL A 99 5.70 -7.07 -14.27
CA VAL A 99 7.14 -7.30 -14.13
C VAL A 99 7.92 -6.00 -13.96
N ASN A 100 7.25 -4.86 -13.74
CA ASN A 100 7.92 -3.57 -13.54
C ASN A 100 8.61 -3.56 -12.17
N PRO A 101 9.95 -3.65 -12.11
CA PRO A 101 10.67 -3.74 -10.84
C PRO A 101 10.58 -2.42 -10.05
N GLU A 102 10.45 -1.28 -10.73
CA GLU A 102 10.36 0.04 -10.06
C GLU A 102 9.06 0.19 -9.26
N PHE A 103 8.01 -0.54 -9.65
CA PHE A 103 6.73 -0.50 -8.93
C PHE A 103 6.74 -1.37 -7.67
N ASP A 104 7.66 -2.33 -7.59
CA ASP A 104 7.88 -3.17 -6.40
C ASP A 104 8.76 -2.49 -5.36
N GLU A 105 9.33 -1.32 -5.69
CA GLU A 105 10.11 -0.54 -4.73
C GLU A 105 9.23 -0.09 -3.55
N PRO A 106 9.74 -0.15 -2.31
CA PRO A 106 9.01 0.30 -1.14
C PRO A 106 8.64 1.79 -1.24
N PRO A 107 7.52 2.18 -0.61
CA PRO A 107 7.02 3.55 -0.69
C PRO A 107 8.02 4.55 -0.10
N GLY A 108 8.03 5.77 -0.66
CA GLY A 108 9.01 6.81 -0.32
C GLY A 108 10.28 6.81 -1.17
N GLY A 109 10.63 5.70 -1.83
CA GLY A 109 11.79 5.59 -2.71
C GLY A 109 13.14 5.73 -1.99
N GLY A 110 14.19 5.11 -2.53
CA GLY A 110 15.54 5.24 -1.98
C GLY A 110 16.51 4.20 -2.51
N ALA A 111 17.80 4.46 -2.37
CA ALA A 111 18.82 3.47 -2.68
C ALA A 111 18.82 2.38 -1.60
N PHE A 112 18.56 1.14 -2.00
CA PHE A 112 18.69 -0.04 -1.14
C PHE A 112 19.93 -0.86 -1.56
N THR A 113 20.61 -1.44 -0.58
CA THR A 113 21.73 -2.35 -0.83
C THR A 113 21.22 -3.79 -0.90
N VAL A 114 21.42 -4.44 -2.04
CA VAL A 114 21.09 -5.87 -2.21
C VAL A 114 22.27 -6.71 -1.71
N THR A 115 22.08 -7.42 -0.61
CA THR A 115 23.04 -8.43 -0.12
C THR A 115 22.55 -9.83 -0.43
N VAL A 116 23.28 -10.55 -1.27
CA VAL A 116 23.06 -11.99 -1.49
C VAL A 116 23.57 -12.75 -0.25
N ARG A 117 22.71 -13.57 0.35
CA ARG A 117 23.17 -14.62 1.28
C ARG A 117 23.45 -15.86 0.45
N ASP A 118 24.73 -16.18 0.28
CA ASP A 118 25.14 -17.48 -0.24
C ASP A 118 24.68 -18.53 0.78
N ALA A 119 23.84 -19.47 0.34
CA ALA A 119 23.51 -20.62 1.18
C ALA A 119 24.80 -21.42 1.38
N PRO A 120 25.18 -21.83 2.60
CA PRO A 120 26.40 -22.60 2.78
C PRO A 120 26.34 -23.86 1.90
N GLY A 121 27.33 -23.99 1.01
CA GLY A 121 27.47 -25.14 0.13
C GLY A 121 27.44 -26.46 0.89
N PRO A 122 27.04 -27.57 0.23
CA PRO A 122 26.93 -28.86 0.89
C PRO A 122 28.27 -29.25 1.53
N ARG A 123 28.23 -29.63 2.81
CA ARG A 123 29.41 -30.11 3.53
C ARG A 123 29.84 -31.45 2.93
N GLU A 124 30.95 -31.42 2.19
CA GLU A 124 31.64 -32.62 1.72
C GLU A 124 32.10 -33.43 2.94
N ARG A 125 31.84 -34.75 2.90
CA ARG A 125 31.95 -35.67 4.03
C ARG A 125 33.20 -36.54 3.92
#